data_AF-A0A6V7IA24-F1
#
_entry.id   AF-A0A6V7IA24-F1
#
_cell.length_a   1.000
_cell.length_b   1.000
_cell.length_c   1.000
_cell.angle_alpha   90.00
_cell.angle_beta   90.00
_cell.angle_gamma   90.00
#
_symmetry.space_group_name_H-M   'P 1'
#
loop_
_entity.id
_entity.type
_entity.pdbx_description
1 polymer ?
#
loop_
_entity_poly.entity_id
_entity_poly.type
_entity_poly.pdbx_seq_one_letter_code
_entity_poly.pdbx_strand_id
1 'polypeptide(L)' 'IKDDTYLEDIHNILNSGDVPNIYQKDELERIYKDMRVEVQGDGLIPNKTNLFNAYLKNVRSNLHIVVAM' A
#
# COMPACT_ATOMS: atom_id res chain seq x y z
N ILE A 1 24.07 1.49 -1.76
CA ILE A 1 23.00 2.21 -2.49
C ILE A 1 23.61 3.55 -2.90
N LYS A 2 23.66 3.87 -4.20
CA LYS A 2 24.41 5.05 -4.72
C LYS A 2 23.51 6.25 -5.04
N ASP A 3 22.21 6.08 -4.89
CA ASP A 3 21.21 7.08 -5.27
C ASP A 3 20.22 7.21 -4.11
N ASP A 4 20.11 8.42 -3.57
CA ASP A 4 19.44 8.72 -2.30
C ASP A 4 17.93 8.50 -2.39
N THR A 5 17.36 8.57 -3.61
CA THR A 5 15.94 8.30 -3.87
C THR A 5 15.54 6.87 -3.47
N TYR A 6 16.43 5.89 -3.62
CA TYR A 6 16.15 4.51 -3.22
C TYR A 6 16.05 4.33 -1.70
N LEU A 7 16.82 5.11 -0.93
CA LEU A 7 16.73 5.08 0.54
C LEU A 7 15.41 5.69 1.02
N GLU A 8 14.94 6.75 0.34
CA GLU A 8 13.66 7.38 0.62
C GLU A 8 12.49 6.46 0.27
N ASP A 9 12.55 5.77 -0.86
CA ASP A 9 11.54 4.78 -1.24
C ASP A 9 11.48 3.62 -0.24
N ILE A 10 12.63 3.07 0.18
CA ILE A 10 12.68 2.03 1.22
C ILE A 10 12.08 2.57 2.54
N HIS A 11 12.39 3.82 2.90
CA HIS A 11 11.83 4.44 4.10
C HIS A 11 10.30 4.56 4.03
N ASN A 12 9.77 4.94 2.88
CA ASN A 12 8.33 5.02 2.64
C ASN A 12 7.69 3.63 2.73
N ILE A 13 8.25 2.61 2.07
CA ILE A 13 7.73 1.23 2.14
C ILE A 13 7.74 0.70 3.59
N LEU A 14 8.78 0.97 4.36
CA LEU A 14 8.86 0.51 5.75
C LEU A 14 7.87 1.21 6.68
N ASN A 15 7.59 2.49 6.47
CA ASN A 15 6.71 3.28 7.35
C ASN A 15 5.23 3.19 6.97
N SER A 16 4.90 3.49 5.71
CA SER A 16 3.52 3.54 5.23
C SER A 16 3.09 2.24 4.54
N GLY A 17 4.03 1.40 4.11
CA GLY A 17 3.73 0.28 3.21
C GLY A 17 3.45 0.73 1.78
N ASP A 18 3.80 1.97 1.44
CA ASP A 18 3.52 2.58 0.15
C ASP A 18 4.65 3.51 -0.29
N VAL A 19 4.76 3.77 -1.58
CA VAL A 19 5.63 4.82 -2.12
C VAL A 19 4.75 5.83 -2.86
N PRO A 20 4.98 7.15 -2.69
CA PRO A 20 4.20 8.15 -3.39
C PRO A 20 4.24 7.95 -4.92
N ASN A 21 3.08 8.10 -5.57
CA ASN A 21 2.95 8.09 -7.03
C ASN A 21 3.37 6.77 -7.73
N ILE A 22 3.31 5.63 -7.03
CA ILE A 22 3.61 4.33 -7.67
C ILE A 22 2.45 3.71 -8.45
N TYR A 23 1.21 4.06 -8.09
CA TYR A 23 0.03 3.50 -8.74
C TYR A 23 -0.51 4.43 -9.81
N GLN A 24 -0.81 3.88 -10.98
CA GLN A 24 -1.62 4.56 -11.97
C GLN A 24 -3.11 4.54 -11.58
N LYS A 25 -3.91 5.42 -12.22
CA LYS A 25 -5.33 5.58 -11.88
C LYS A 25 -6.14 4.30 -12.08
N ASP A 26 -5.84 3.55 -13.14
CA ASP A 26 -6.47 2.27 -13.46
C ASP A 26 -6.10 1.17 -12.47
N GLU A 27 -4.86 1.16 -11.96
CA GLU A 27 -4.42 0.25 -10.90
C GLU A 27 -5.13 0.56 -9.58
N LEU A 28 -5.25 1.83 -9.21
CA LEU A 28 -6.01 2.24 -8.04
C LEU A 28 -7.49 1.82 -8.11
N GLU A 29 -8.12 1.95 -9.28
CA GLU A 29 -9.50 1.47 -9.46
C GLU A 29 -9.64 -0.04 -9.26
N ARG A 30 -8.67 -0.83 -9.73
CA ARG A 30 -8.63 -2.28 -9.47
C ARG A 30 -8.45 -2.59 -7.99
N ILE A 31 -7.51 -1.93 -7.32
CA ILE A 31 -7.28 -2.08 -5.87
C ILE A 31 -8.56 -1.78 -5.09
N TYR A 32 -9.23 -0.66 -5.39
CA TYR A 32 -10.47 -0.30 -4.71
C TYR A 32 -11.61 -1.29 -4.96
N LYS A 33 -11.67 -1.88 -6.15
CA LYS A 33 -12.67 -2.89 -6.48
C LYS A 33 -12.46 -4.16 -5.66
N ASP A 34 -11.22 -4.60 -5.53
CA ASP A 34 -10.87 -5.85 -4.84
C ASP A 34 -11.03 -5.70 -3.31
N MET A 35 -10.61 -4.56 -2.74
CA MET A 35 -10.74 -4.29 -1.29
C MET A 35 -12.17 -4.02 -0.85
N ARG A 36 -13.10 -3.78 -1.77
CA ARG A 36 -14.49 -3.45 -1.42
C ARG A 36 -15.17 -4.57 -0.66
N VAL A 37 -14.92 -5.82 -1.05
CA VAL A 37 -15.50 -7.00 -0.40
C VAL A 37 -14.97 -7.14 1.02
N GLU A 38 -13.68 -6.91 1.21
CA GLU A 38 -13.01 -7.00 2.52
C GLU A 38 -13.48 -5.90 3.48
N VAL A 39 -13.49 -4.64 3.04
CA VAL A 39 -13.96 -3.50 3.85
C VAL A 39 -15.43 -3.64 4.22
N GLN A 40 -16.28 -4.16 3.31
CA GLN A 40 -17.67 -4.45 3.61
C GLN A 40 -17.82 -5.62 4.60
N GLY A 41 -16.98 -6.65 4.50
CA GLY A 41 -16.91 -7.76 5.46
C GLY A 41 -16.52 -7.30 6.87
N ASP A 42 -15.63 -6.32 6.97
CA ASP A 42 -15.23 -5.67 8.23
C ASP A 42 -16.28 -4.68 8.77
N GLY A 43 -17.41 -4.51 8.09
CA GLY A 43 -18.50 -3.59 8.49
C GLY A 43 -18.15 -2.11 8.33
N LEU A 44 -17.07 -1.80 7.61
CA LEU A 44 -16.60 -0.44 7.36
C LEU A 44 -17.27 0.15 6.11
N ILE A 45 -17.40 1.48 6.09
CA ILE A 45 -17.94 2.18 4.92
C ILE A 45 -16.88 2.11 3.80
N PRO A 46 -17.23 1.68 2.58
CA PRO A 46 -16.31 1.59 1.44
C PRO A 46 -16.03 2.97 0.84
N ASN A 47 -15.36 3.82 1.61
CA ASN A 47 -14.80 5.08 1.13
C ASN A 47 -13.36 4.84 0.62
N LYS A 48 -12.83 5.76 -0.22
CA LYS A 48 -11.49 5.58 -0.83
C LYS A 48 -10.39 5.40 0.22
N THR A 49 -10.49 6.11 1.34
CA THR A 49 -9.53 6.05 2.46
C THR A 49 -9.51 4.67 3.13
N ASN A 50 -10.68 4.10 3.43
CA ASN A 50 -10.80 2.80 4.09
C ASN A 50 -10.39 1.66 3.15
N LEU A 51 -10.74 1.75 1.86
CA LEU A 51 -10.31 0.79 0.85
C LEU A 51 -8.79 0.80 0.70
N PHE A 52 -8.18 1.99 0.64
CA PHE A 52 -6.73 2.11 0.56
C PHE A 52 -6.04 1.65 1.86
N ASN A 53 -6.60 1.97 3.03
CA ASN A 53 -6.05 1.52 4.30
C ASN A 53 -6.11 -0.02 4.47
N ALA A 54 -7.20 -0.65 4.03
CA ALA A 54 -7.31 -2.11 4.01
C ALA A 54 -6.25 -2.73 3.07
N TYR A 55 -6.09 -2.15 1.88
CA TYR A 55 -5.02 -2.54 0.96
C TYR A 55 -3.63 -2.40 1.60
N LEU A 56 -3.30 -1.25 2.19
CA LEU A 56 -2.00 -1.03 2.84
C LEU A 56 -1.76 -1.99 4.00
N LYS A 57 -2.79 -2.31 4.78
CA LYS A 57 -2.70 -3.32 5.84
C LYS A 57 -2.33 -4.68 5.27
N ASN A 58 -2.94 -5.08 4.16
CA ASN A 58 -2.60 -6.32 3.46
C ASN A 58 -1.20 -6.30 2.87
N VAL A 59 -0.78 -5.20 2.25
CA VAL A 59 0.59 -5.04 1.75
C VAL A 59 1.59 -5.22 2.90
N ARG A 60 1.41 -4.50 4.00
CA ARG A 60 2.30 -4.59 5.17
C ARG A 60 2.34 -5.98 5.80
N SER A 61 1.22 -6.70 5.82
CA SER A 61 1.18 -8.06 6.36
C SER A 61 1.89 -9.09 5.47
N ASN A 62 2.04 -8.82 4.18
CA ASN A 62 2.60 -9.76 3.21
C ASN A 62 3.98 -9.34 2.69
N LEU A 63 4.45 -8.14 3.04
CA LEU A 63 5.73 -7.61 2.59
C LEU A 63 6.83 -7.89 3.62
N HIS A 64 7.82 -8.68 3.23
CA HIS A 64 9.02 -8.94 4.03
C HIS A 64 10.25 -8.35 3.33
N ILE A 65 10.91 -7.39 3.97
CA ILE A 65 12.12 -6.76 3.44
C ILE A 65 13.33 -7.21 4.26
N VAL A 66 14.39 -7.66 3.59
CA VAL A 66 15.71 -7.90 4.19
C VAL A 66 16.67 -6.87 3.61
N VAL A 67 17.19 -5.98 4.46
CA VAL A 67 18.23 -5.02 4.10
C VAL A 67 19.55 -5.53 4.68
N ALA A 68 20.54 -5.73 3.82
CA ALA A 68 21.92 -6.03 4.22
C ALA A 68 22.81 -4.84 3.88
N MET A 69 23.70 -4.50 4.81
CA MET A 69 24.67 -3.41 4.69
C MET A 69 26.06 -3.96 4.35
#